data_AF-A0A971BT12-F1
#
_entry.id   AF-A0A971BT12-F1
#
_cell.length_a   1.000
_cell.length_b   1.000
_cell.length_c   1.000
_cell.angle_alpha   90.00
_cell.angle_beta   90.00
_cell.angle_gamma   90.00
#
_symmetry.space_group_name_H-M   'P 1'
#
loop_
_entity.id
_entity.type
_entity.pdbx_description
1 polymer ?
#
loop_
_entity_poly.entity_id
_entity_poly.type
_entity_poly.pdbx_seq_one_letter_code
_entity_poly.pdbx_strand_id
1 'polypeptide(L)'
;MEPGGGAPAGGTDVLDRELEELLEDERTDDGDHDKFAHYVRKEKIVESAVTGKPVKALCGKKWLPNANPDRFPICPDCKRIYEMMK
;
A
#
# COMPACT_ATOMS: atom_id res chain seq x y z
N MET A 1 43.50 0.58 37.84
CA MET A 1 43.90 1.74 37.00
C MET A 1 43.83 1.23 35.58
N GLU A 2 42.91 1.60 34.70
CA GLU A 2 41.97 2.72 34.59
C GLU A 2 40.67 2.26 33.87
N PRO A 3 39.59 3.06 33.94
CA PRO A 3 38.23 2.72 33.53
C PRO A 3 37.86 3.29 32.14
N GLY A 4 36.70 2.87 31.63
CA GLY A 4 35.80 3.81 30.96
C GLY A 4 35.51 3.55 29.49
N GLY A 5 34.23 3.78 29.15
CA GLY A 5 33.83 4.06 27.77
C GLY A 5 32.59 3.31 27.31
N GLY A 6 31.48 3.40 28.06
CA GLY A 6 30.17 3.11 27.48
C GLY A 6 29.91 4.06 26.31
N ALA A 7 29.83 3.51 25.10
CA ALA A 7 29.31 4.23 23.94
C ALA A 7 27.77 4.09 23.95
N PRO A 8 27.00 5.19 23.98
CA PRO A 8 25.58 5.11 23.70
C PRO A 8 25.42 4.82 22.20
N ALA A 9 24.91 3.64 21.86
CA ALA A 9 24.38 3.35 20.55
C ALA A 9 23.08 4.14 20.40
N GLY A 10 23.16 5.38 19.94
CA GLY A 10 22.02 6.22 19.60
C GLY A 10 22.26 6.84 18.23
N GLY A 11 21.50 6.39 17.23
CA GLY A 11 21.51 7.02 15.91
C GLY A 11 21.16 6.12 14.73
N THR A 12 21.19 4.80 14.87
CA THR A 12 20.89 3.87 13.76
C THR A 12 19.51 3.21 13.87
N ASP A 13 18.96 3.09 15.08
CA ASP A 13 17.66 2.48 15.35
C ASP A 13 16.48 3.28 14.79
N VAL A 14 16.59 4.61 14.74
CA VAL A 14 15.55 5.48 14.17
C VAL A 14 15.53 5.39 12.65
N LEU A 15 16.70 5.31 12.00
CA LEU A 15 16.82 5.23 10.54
C LEU A 15 16.32 3.88 10.00
N ASP A 16 16.55 2.79 10.75
CA ASP A 16 16.08 1.45 10.40
C ASP A 16 14.55 1.37 10.44
N ARG A 17 13.92 1.99 11.44
CA ARG A 17 12.45 2.05 11.55
C ARG A 17 11.81 2.93 10.49
N GLU A 18 12.33 4.13 10.23
CA GLU A 18 11.82 4.98 9.14
C GLU A 18 11.96 4.30 7.77
N LEU A 19 13.05 3.57 7.54
CA LEU A 19 13.25 2.82 6.30
C LEU A 19 12.23 1.68 6.15
N GLU A 20 11.97 0.94 7.23
CA GLU A 20 10.97 -0.14 7.22
C GLU A 20 9.55 0.40 6.98
N GLU A 21 9.19 1.54 7.60
CA GLU A 21 7.90 2.20 7.35
C GLU A 21 7.71 2.64 5.88
N LEU A 22 8.76 3.14 5.23
CA LEU A 22 8.74 3.50 3.81
C LEU A 22 8.57 2.27 2.91
N LEU A 23 9.33 1.21 3.19
CA LEU A 23 9.24 -0.07 2.47
C LEU A 23 7.85 -0.70 2.58
N GLU A 24 7.21 -0.63 3.75
CA GLU A 24 5.84 -1.10 3.93
C GLU A 24 4.80 -0.27 3.18
N ASP A 25 5.03 1.05 3.02
CA ASP A 25 4.11 1.89 2.25
C ASP A 25 4.22 1.62 0.74
N GLU A 26 5.44 1.37 0.24
CA GLU A 26 5.75 1.03 -1.15
C GLU A 26 5.42 -0.42 -1.52
N ARG A 27 5.30 -1.33 -0.54
CA ARG A 27 4.90 -2.72 -0.76
C ARG A 27 3.47 -2.78 -1.27
N THR A 28 3.35 -2.73 -2.59
CA THR A 28 2.19 -3.26 -3.31
C THR A 28 2.17 -4.77 -3.08
N ASP A 29 1.00 -5.33 -2.76
CA ASP A 29 0.87 -6.78 -2.52
C ASP A 29 1.08 -7.51 -3.87
N ASP A 30 2.34 -7.83 -4.14
CA ASP A 30 2.85 -8.35 -5.42
C ASP A 30 2.44 -9.82 -5.68
N GLY A 31 1.68 -10.43 -4.77
CA GLY A 31 1.49 -11.89 -4.74
C GLY A 31 0.15 -12.44 -5.20
N ASP A 32 -0.94 -11.66 -5.16
CA ASP A 32 -2.31 -12.18 -5.42
C ASP A 32 -3.18 -11.19 -6.22
N HIS A 33 -2.62 -10.58 -7.26
CA HIS A 33 -3.18 -9.36 -7.83
C HIS A 33 -3.19 -9.31 -9.35
N ASP A 34 -3.99 -10.17 -9.97
CA ASP A 34 -4.64 -9.83 -11.26
C ASP A 34 -5.77 -10.82 -11.57
N LYS A 35 -6.65 -11.12 -10.60
CA LYS A 35 -7.82 -11.98 -10.86
C LYS A 35 -9.15 -11.31 -10.55
N PHE A 36 -9.14 -10.22 -9.79
CA PHE A 36 -10.35 -9.51 -9.40
C PHE A 36 -10.21 -8.00 -9.59
N ALA A 37 -11.27 -7.37 -10.11
CA ALA A 37 -11.39 -5.92 -10.18
C ALA A 37 -11.80 -5.35 -8.81
N HIS A 38 -11.19 -4.25 -8.40
CA HIS A 38 -11.45 -3.62 -7.10
C HIS A 38 -12.10 -2.25 -7.27
N TYR A 39 -13.05 -1.92 -6.38
CA TYR A 39 -13.63 -0.58 -6.33
C TYR A 39 -12.73 0.39 -5.57
N VAL A 40 -12.59 1.57 -6.14
CA VAL A 40 -11.87 2.71 -5.59
C VAL A 40 -12.56 3.99 -6.06
N ARG A 41 -12.41 5.06 -5.27
CA ARG A 41 -12.96 6.37 -5.62
C ARG A 41 -12.34 6.86 -6.93
N LYS A 42 -13.19 7.35 -7.84
CA LYS A 42 -12.78 7.85 -9.15
C LYS A 42 -11.66 8.89 -9.05
N GLU A 43 -11.76 9.80 -8.08
CA GLU A 43 -10.76 10.86 -7.83
C GLU A 43 -9.37 10.27 -7.57
N LYS A 44 -9.30 9.18 -6.81
CA LYS A 44 -8.02 8.50 -6.48
C LYS A 44 -7.42 7.76 -7.65
N ILE A 45 -8.23 7.20 -8.55
CA ILE A 45 -7.74 6.62 -9.81
C ILE A 45 -7.10 7.69 -10.70
N VAL A 46 -7.76 8.84 -10.85
CA VAL A 46 -7.24 9.93 -11.70
C VAL A 46 -5.96 10.51 -11.10
N GLU A 47 -5.93 10.76 -9.79
CA GLU A 47 -4.73 11.24 -9.08
C GLU A 47 -3.57 10.25 -9.24
N SER A 48 -3.83 8.95 -9.11
CA SER A 48 -2.84 7.91 -9.30
C SER A 48 -2.33 7.81 -10.74
N ALA A 49 -3.21 7.96 -11.74
CA ALA A 49 -2.80 7.96 -13.14
C ALA A 49 -1.83 9.11 -13.49
N VAL A 50 -1.91 10.24 -12.76
CA VAL A 50 -1.00 11.38 -12.94
C VAL A 50 0.26 11.25 -12.09
N THR A 51 0.13 10.79 -10.84
CA THR A 51 1.23 10.75 -9.86
C THR A 51 2.03 9.45 -9.87
N GLY A 52 1.51 8.39 -10.49
CA GLY A 52 2.08 7.04 -10.46
C GLY A 52 2.02 6.38 -9.08
N LYS A 53 1.24 6.91 -8.13
CA LYS A 53 1.15 6.39 -6.76
C LYS A 53 0.16 5.23 -6.65
N PRO A 54 0.39 4.22 -5.80
CA PRO A 54 -0.57 3.13 -5.60
C PRO A 54 -1.90 3.63 -5.02
N VAL A 55 -3.00 3.06 -5.49
CA VAL A 55 -4.34 3.30 -4.94
C VAL A 55 -4.73 2.22 -3.95
N LYS A 56 -5.55 2.57 -2.97
CA LYS A 56 -6.13 1.63 -1.99
C LYS A 56 -7.61 1.37 -2.29
N ALA A 57 -7.99 0.09 -2.34
CA ALA A 57 -9.35 -0.38 -2.61
C ALA A 57 -10.24 -0.19 -1.37
N LEU A 58 -11.55 -0.31 -1.58
CA LEU A 58 -12.50 -0.46 -0.46
C LEU A 58 -12.18 -1.68 0.43
N CYS A 59 -11.60 -2.75 -0.13
CA CYS A 59 -11.18 -3.92 0.66
C CYS A 59 -9.79 -3.77 1.32
N GLY A 60 -9.14 -2.60 1.21
CA GLY A 60 -7.82 -2.33 1.81
C GLY A 60 -6.62 -2.67 0.92
N LYS A 61 -6.87 -3.35 -0.19
CA LYS A 61 -5.86 -3.81 -1.16
C LYS A 61 -5.21 -2.62 -1.89
N LYS A 62 -3.87 -2.53 -1.88
CA LYS A 62 -3.10 -1.48 -2.58
C LYS A 62 -2.61 -2.00 -3.95
N TRP A 63 -2.76 -1.23 -5.03
CA TRP A 63 -2.23 -1.58 -6.36
C TRP A 63 -1.95 -0.34 -7.22
N LEU A 64 -1.10 -0.49 -8.22
CA LEU A 64 -0.91 0.51 -9.26
C LEU A 64 -1.94 0.28 -10.38
N PRO A 65 -2.79 1.26 -10.71
CA PRO A 65 -3.81 1.13 -11.75
C PRO A 65 -3.18 1.20 -13.14
N ASN A 66 -2.48 0.12 -13.53
CA ASN A 66 -1.90 -0.06 -14.86
C ASN A 66 -2.52 -1.25 -15.63
N ALA A 67 -3.33 -2.07 -14.94
CA ALA A 67 -4.00 -3.24 -15.52
C ALA A 67 -5.43 -2.91 -15.99
N ASN A 68 -5.91 -3.61 -17.03
CA ASN A 68 -7.26 -3.43 -17.58
C ASN A 68 -8.31 -4.15 -16.70
N PRO A 69 -9.20 -3.43 -15.98
CA PRO A 69 -10.11 -4.03 -15.01
C PRO A 69 -11.26 -4.83 -15.64
N ASP A 70 -11.60 -4.58 -16.92
CA ASP A 70 -12.69 -5.27 -17.64
C ASP A 70 -12.48 -6.77 -17.84
N ARG A 71 -11.25 -7.26 -17.64
CA ARG A 71 -10.93 -8.69 -17.81
C ARG A 71 -11.19 -9.51 -16.55
N PHE A 72 -11.55 -8.86 -15.43
CA PHE A 72 -11.58 -9.51 -14.13
C PHE A 72 -12.93 -9.37 -13.41
N PRO A 73 -13.44 -10.45 -12.79
CA PRO A 73 -14.62 -10.36 -11.92
C PRO A 73 -14.39 -9.39 -10.75
N ILE A 74 -15.43 -8.71 -10.28
CA ILE A 74 -15.29 -7.75 -9.17
C ILE A 74 -15.05 -8.50 -7.85
N CYS A 75 -14.14 -7.99 -7.03
CA CYS A 75 -13.89 -8.50 -5.68
C CYS A 75 -15.19 -8.51 -4.85
N PRO A 76 -15.55 -9.65 -4.23
CA PRO A 76 -16.82 -9.80 -3.51
C PRO A 76 -16.93 -8.84 -2.31
N ASP A 77 -15.82 -8.56 -1.62
CA ASP A 77 -15.77 -7.59 -0.52
C ASP A 77 -16.00 -6.16 -0.99
N CYS A 78 -15.30 -5.75 -2.06
CA CYS A 78 -15.53 -4.44 -2.67
C CYS A 78 -16.99 -4.28 -3.11
N LYS A 79 -17.58 -5.32 -3.72
CA LYS A 79 -18.98 -5.32 -4.13
C LYS A 79 -19.92 -5.19 -2.93
N ARG A 80 -19.70 -5.95 -1.85
CA ARG A 80 -20.52 -5.90 -0.63
C ARG A 80 -20.50 -4.52 0.02
N ILE A 81 -19.31 -3.93 0.17
CA ILE A 81 -19.15 -2.59 0.74
C ILE A 81 -19.81 -1.54 -0.14
N TYR A 82 -19.62 -1.64 -1.46
CA TYR A 82 -20.25 -0.73 -2.42
C TYR A 82 -21.77 -0.78 -2.36
N GLU A 83 -22.37 -1.98 -2.31
CA GLU A 83 -23.82 -2.16 -2.18
C GLU A 83 -24.37 -1.66 -0.84
N MET A 84 -23.55 -1.63 0.23
CA MET A 84 -23.92 -1.02 1.52
C MET A 84 -23.84 0.51 1.51
N MET A 85 -23.04 1.10 0.60
CA MET A 85 -22.84 2.55 0.48
C MET A 85 -23.72 3.21 -0.58
N LYS A 86 -24.42 2.40 -1.39
CA LYS A 86 -25.35 2.82 -2.44
C LYS A 86 -26.71 3.17 -1.87
#